data_AF-A0A7C7W9A9-F1
#
_entry.id   AF-A0A7C7W9A9-F1
#
_cell.length_a   1.000
_cell.length_b   1.000
_cell.length_c   1.000
_cell.angle_alpha   90.00
_cell.angle_beta   90.00
_cell.angle_gamma   90.00
#
_symmetry.space_group_name_H-M   'P 1'
#
loop_
_entity.id
_entity.type
_entity.pdbx_description
1 polymer ?
#
loop_
_entity_poly.entity_id
_entity_poly.type
_entity_poly.pdbx_seq_one_letter_code
_entity_poly.pdbx_strand_id
1 'polypeptide(L)'
;MPRFYDEKELEGALVVDSEGLIYGRVSKISVGEDGIKLHVRVDVKAEVEEIDVEKLRDLLKEKISEEAGKEEIVSLAKSLGLEIPKKLVRRDLPHEKGVVPIEQITCIAEGDGVKIIVLSVPREANYRGIGERKPEYADLTGIKGKIVISLSGEVLGEASDVVVSAEGPGIRVKRLSAKKTINWLRLLRDLRREQRNAALKLETKLDPYKNPRIPVEEADEVAELLKGEGIDPNLLEKYLEEPEGHFYLDVAWEKIKKIGDVVLVEQ
;
A
#
# COMPACT_ATOMS: atom_id res chain seq x y z
N MET A 1 -17.09 -11.74 -20.03
CA MET A 1 -15.80 -12.03 -20.68
C MET A 1 -14.71 -11.84 -19.66
N PRO A 2 -13.68 -12.71 -19.59
CA PRO A 2 -12.55 -12.48 -18.71
C PRO A 2 -11.80 -11.22 -19.14
N ARG A 3 -11.38 -10.40 -18.17
CA ARG A 3 -10.50 -9.26 -18.38
C ARG A 3 -9.08 -9.77 -18.56
N PHE A 4 -8.36 -9.21 -19.53
CA PHE A 4 -6.93 -9.45 -19.73
C PHE A 4 -6.14 -8.30 -19.13
N TYR A 5 -4.91 -8.58 -18.70
CA TYR A 5 -4.02 -7.63 -18.06
C TYR A 5 -2.66 -7.61 -18.77
N ASP A 6 -2.08 -6.43 -18.89
CA ASP A 6 -0.70 -6.28 -19.35
C ASP A 6 0.33 -6.29 -18.19
N GLU A 7 1.61 -6.25 -18.53
CA GLU A 7 2.70 -6.27 -17.54
C GLU A 7 2.67 -5.05 -16.60
N LYS A 8 2.39 -3.86 -17.13
CA LYS A 8 2.34 -2.62 -16.35
C LYS A 8 1.18 -2.63 -15.36
N GLU A 9 0.06 -3.23 -15.76
CA GLU A 9 -1.12 -3.39 -14.92
C GLU A 9 -0.91 -4.37 -13.77
N LEU A 10 -0.01 -5.34 -13.91
CA LEU A 10 0.27 -6.36 -12.89
C LEU A 10 1.51 -6.06 -12.06
N GLU A 11 2.41 -5.20 -12.53
CA GLU A 11 3.62 -4.84 -11.79
C GLU A 11 3.29 -4.36 -10.36
N GLY A 12 3.96 -4.96 -9.37
CA GLY A 12 3.75 -4.64 -7.96
C GLY A 12 2.51 -5.25 -7.30
N ALA A 13 1.63 -5.92 -8.08
CA ALA A 13 0.48 -6.63 -7.55
C ALA A 13 0.91 -7.71 -6.54
N LEU A 14 0.13 -7.85 -5.45
CA LEU A 14 0.39 -8.86 -4.43
C LEU A 14 0.10 -10.25 -4.99
N VAL A 15 0.98 -11.21 -4.73
CA VAL A 15 0.78 -12.62 -5.08
C VAL A 15 0.51 -13.38 -3.79
N VAL A 16 -0.65 -14.01 -3.73
CA VAL A 16 -1.15 -14.76 -2.58
C VAL A 16 -1.35 -16.21 -3.00
N ASP A 17 -0.95 -17.16 -2.16
CA ASP A 17 -1.14 -18.58 -2.44
C ASP A 17 -2.56 -19.09 -2.09
N SER A 18 -2.83 -20.36 -2.35
CA SER A 18 -4.15 -20.95 -2.08
C SER A 18 -4.52 -21.04 -0.60
N GLU A 19 -3.58 -20.83 0.33
CA GLU A 19 -3.84 -20.79 1.77
C GLU A 19 -4.03 -19.35 2.29
N GLY A 20 -4.03 -18.36 1.39
CA GLY A 20 -4.17 -16.95 1.75
C GLY A 20 -2.88 -16.35 2.30
N LEU A 21 -1.71 -16.93 2.01
CA LEU A 21 -0.41 -16.41 2.45
C LEU A 21 0.27 -15.59 1.35
N ILE A 22 0.94 -14.50 1.72
CA ILE A 22 1.61 -13.62 0.76
C ILE A 22 2.91 -14.30 0.30
N TYR A 23 2.96 -14.66 -0.98
CA TYR A 23 4.15 -15.21 -1.61
C TYR A 23 5.13 -14.08 -2.01
N GLY A 24 4.63 -12.94 -2.49
CA GLY A 24 5.45 -11.77 -2.85
C GLY A 24 4.71 -10.77 -3.71
N ARG A 25 5.43 -10.06 -4.58
CA ARG A 25 4.86 -9.11 -5.55
C ARG A 25 5.34 -9.40 -6.96
N VAL A 26 4.49 -9.15 -7.96
CA VAL A 26 4.87 -9.28 -9.36
C VAL A 26 5.99 -8.31 -9.70
N SER A 27 7.02 -8.80 -10.38
CA SER A 27 8.12 -7.98 -10.91
C SER A 27 8.06 -7.81 -12.42
N LYS A 28 7.77 -8.88 -13.18
CA LYS A 28 7.69 -8.85 -14.65
C LYS A 28 6.92 -10.06 -15.18
N ILE A 29 6.54 -10.00 -16.45
CA ILE A 29 6.00 -11.13 -17.22
C ILE A 29 7.08 -11.61 -18.19
N SER A 30 7.26 -12.92 -18.32
CA SER A 30 8.07 -13.51 -19.39
C SER A 30 7.23 -14.42 -20.28
N VAL A 31 7.57 -14.44 -21.55
CA VAL A 31 6.97 -15.29 -22.57
C VAL A 31 8.08 -16.17 -23.13
N GLY A 32 7.92 -17.49 -23.00
CA GLY A 32 8.86 -18.47 -23.54
C GLY A 32 8.14 -19.60 -24.28
N GLU A 33 8.89 -20.59 -24.74
CA GLU A 33 8.34 -21.77 -25.44
C GLU A 33 7.38 -22.57 -24.55
N ASP A 34 7.63 -22.61 -23.24
CA ASP A 34 6.77 -23.28 -22.25
C ASP A 34 5.54 -22.45 -21.83
N GLY A 35 5.30 -21.29 -22.44
CA GLY A 35 4.17 -20.41 -22.11
C GLY A 35 4.55 -19.15 -21.33
N ILE A 36 3.53 -18.54 -20.69
CA ILE A 36 3.62 -17.25 -20.01
C ILE A 36 3.87 -17.47 -18.52
N LYS A 37 4.87 -16.76 -17.98
CA LYS A 37 5.30 -16.90 -16.58
C LYS A 37 5.37 -15.54 -15.89
N LEU A 38 4.87 -15.47 -14.65
CA LEU A 38 4.99 -14.32 -13.75
C LEU A 38 6.24 -14.48 -12.88
N HIS A 39 7.08 -13.45 -12.85
CA HIS A 39 8.19 -13.37 -11.92
C HIS A 39 7.72 -12.69 -10.63
N VAL A 40 8.04 -13.27 -9.48
CA VAL A 40 7.64 -12.77 -8.17
C VAL A 40 8.89 -12.40 -7.37
N ARG A 41 8.89 -11.19 -6.80
CA ARG A 41 9.94 -10.69 -5.92
C ARG A 41 9.44 -10.50 -4.49
N VAL A 42 10.39 -10.51 -3.56
CA VAL A 42 10.21 -10.07 -2.17
C VAL A 42 11.31 -9.08 -1.81
N ASP A 43 11.01 -8.15 -0.92
CA ASP A 43 11.99 -7.22 -0.41
C ASP A 43 12.68 -7.86 0.81
N VAL A 44 14.00 -8.06 0.72
CA VAL A 44 14.80 -8.64 1.81
C VAL A 44 15.69 -7.59 2.43
N LYS A 45 15.70 -7.54 3.76
CA LYS A 45 16.63 -6.70 4.52
C LYS A 45 18.02 -7.29 4.46
N ALA A 46 18.90 -6.66 3.70
CA ALA A 46 20.31 -7.00 3.62
C ALA A 46 21.18 -5.90 4.21
N GLU A 47 22.27 -6.28 4.87
CA GLU A 47 23.33 -5.35 5.25
C GLU A 47 24.26 -5.16 4.06
N VAL A 48 24.29 -3.94 3.52
CA VAL A 48 25.11 -3.57 2.37
C VAL A 48 26.19 -2.60 2.83
N GLU A 49 27.43 -2.84 2.40
CA GLU A 49 28.50 -1.87 2.57
C GLU A 49 28.27 -0.68 1.65
N GLU A 50 27.95 0.47 2.23
CA GLU A 50 27.90 1.74 1.52
C GLU A 50 29.08 2.61 1.87
N ILE A 51 29.46 3.46 0.91
CA ILE A 51 30.45 4.49 1.15
C ILE A 51 29.93 5.44 2.23
N ASP A 52 30.73 5.62 3.28
CA ASP A 52 30.46 6.57 4.35
C ASP A 52 30.82 7.99 3.87
N VAL A 53 29.88 8.58 3.13
CA VAL A 53 30.06 9.91 2.50
C VAL A 53 30.35 10.98 3.54
N GLU A 54 29.78 10.88 4.75
CA GLU A 54 30.00 11.85 5.82
C GLU A 54 31.45 11.81 6.30
N LYS A 55 31.99 10.63 6.60
CA LYS A 55 33.41 10.49 6.96
C LYS A 55 34.36 10.88 5.83
N LEU A 56 33.99 10.57 4.59
CA LEU A 56 34.75 10.99 3.42
C LEU A 56 34.77 12.51 3.25
N ARG A 57 33.63 13.16 3.53
CA ARG A 57 33.54 14.62 3.53
C ARG A 57 34.39 15.21 4.62
N ASP A 58 34.37 14.64 5.82
CA ASP A 58 35.23 15.04 6.94
C ASP A 58 36.72 14.96 6.59
N LEU A 59 37.15 13.89 5.93
CA LEU A 59 38.54 13.71 5.46
C LEU A 59 38.93 14.68 4.34
N LEU A 60 37.96 15.20 3.59
CA LEU A 60 38.14 16.07 2.43
C LEU A 60 37.69 17.52 2.67
N LYS A 61 37.37 17.89 3.92
CA LYS A 61 36.84 19.22 4.32
C LYS A 61 37.66 20.40 3.80
N GLU A 62 38.98 20.25 3.69
CA GLU A 62 39.88 21.30 3.20
C GLU A 62 39.92 21.42 1.67
N LYS A 63 39.43 20.41 0.94
CA LYS A 63 39.58 20.29 -0.52
C LYS A 63 38.26 20.20 -1.27
N ILE A 64 37.13 20.24 -0.57
CA ILE A 64 35.81 20.04 -1.16
C ILE A 64 34.82 21.08 -0.65
N SER A 65 33.92 21.55 -1.54
CA SER A 65 32.82 22.44 -1.15
C SER A 65 31.75 21.68 -0.34
N GLU A 66 31.05 22.36 0.56
CA GLU A 66 29.91 21.79 1.30
C GLU A 66 28.74 21.34 0.39
N GLU A 67 28.75 21.73 -0.88
CA GLU A 67 27.73 21.38 -1.87
C GLU A 67 28.13 20.21 -2.78
N ALA A 68 29.36 19.68 -2.65
CA ALA A 68 29.87 18.65 -3.54
C ALA A 68 29.07 17.35 -3.47
N GLY A 69 28.76 16.78 -4.62
CA GLY A 69 27.97 15.55 -4.77
C GLY A 69 28.73 14.30 -4.33
N LYS A 70 28.00 13.22 -4.01
CA LYS A 70 28.58 11.92 -3.60
C LYS A 70 29.65 11.41 -4.58
N GLU A 71 29.41 11.55 -5.88
CA GLU A 71 30.30 11.09 -6.95
C GLU A 71 31.60 11.91 -7.03
N GLU A 72 31.51 13.22 -6.80
CA GLU A 72 32.67 14.13 -6.77
C GLU A 72 33.56 13.85 -5.56
N ILE A 73 32.95 13.66 -4.38
CA ILE A 73 33.65 13.30 -3.15
C ILE A 73 34.40 11.98 -3.31
N VAL A 74 33.75 10.96 -3.86
CA VAL A 74 34.36 9.65 -4.10
C VAL A 74 35.48 9.72 -5.14
N SER A 75 35.31 10.51 -6.20
CA SER A 75 36.32 10.67 -7.25
C SER A 75 37.56 11.41 -6.74
N LEU A 76 37.38 12.45 -5.93
CA LEU A 76 38.47 13.19 -5.29
C LEU A 76 39.24 12.32 -4.29
N ALA A 77 38.55 11.50 -3.50
CA ALA A 77 39.20 10.58 -2.57
C ALA A 77 40.10 9.56 -3.30
N LYS A 78 39.60 9.02 -4.43
CA LYS A 78 40.37 8.09 -5.28
C LYS A 78 41.59 8.75 -5.90
N SER A 79 41.46 9.98 -6.41
CA SER A 79 42.59 10.69 -7.02
C SER A 79 43.68 11.06 -6.01
N LEU A 80 43.31 11.23 -4.74
CA LEU A 80 44.22 11.45 -3.62
C LEU A 80 44.76 10.15 -3.00
N GLY A 81 44.33 8.98 -3.49
CA GLY A 81 44.77 7.68 -2.97
C GLY A 81 44.29 7.39 -1.53
N LEU A 82 43.21 8.05 -1.09
CA LEU A 82 42.64 7.84 0.25
C LEU A 82 41.82 6.55 0.29
N GLU A 83 41.88 5.84 1.42
CA GLU A 83 40.96 4.75 1.68
C GLU A 83 39.53 5.29 1.79
N ILE A 84 38.59 4.63 1.10
CA ILE A 84 37.18 5.01 1.06
C ILE A 84 36.49 4.35 2.26
N PRO A 85 36.20 5.07 3.35
CA PRO A 85 35.48 4.52 4.48
C PRO A 85 34.11 3.99 4.05
N LYS A 86 33.76 2.82 4.60
CA LYS A 86 32.47 2.16 4.36
C LYS A 86 31.69 2.07 5.67
N LYS A 87 30.36 2.09 5.56
CA LYS A 87 29.42 1.83 6.64
C LYS A 87 28.45 0.72 6.21
N LEU A 88 28.10 -0.15 7.15
CA LEU A 88 27.06 -1.15 6.92
C LEU A 88 25.69 -0.49 7.08
N VAL A 89 24.88 -0.55 6.03
CA VAL A 89 23.52 0.00 6.01
C VAL A 89 22.55 -1.14 5.73
N ARG A 90 21.48 -1.22 6.53
CA ARG A 90 20.36 -2.12 6.24
C ARG A 90 19.50 -1.52 5.14
N ARG A 91 19.41 -2.20 4.01
CA ARG A 91 18.54 -1.83 2.90
C ARG A 91 17.61 -2.98 2.56
N ASP A 92 16.40 -2.62 2.14
CA ASP A 92 15.49 -3.53 1.47
C ASP A 92 15.96 -3.68 0.02
N LEU A 93 16.41 -4.89 -0.35
CA LEU A 93 16.80 -5.23 -1.71
C LEU A 93 15.73 -6.13 -2.34
N PRO A 94 15.30 -5.86 -3.59
CA PRO A 94 14.38 -6.74 -4.27
C PRO A 94 15.11 -8.04 -4.63
N HIS A 95 14.58 -9.17 -4.16
CA HIS A 95 15.07 -10.50 -4.46
C HIS A 95 14.01 -11.29 -5.19
N GLU A 96 14.37 -11.88 -6.33
CA GLU A 96 13.48 -12.76 -7.07
C GLU A 96 13.26 -14.04 -6.28
N LYS A 97 12.02 -14.27 -5.81
CA LYS A 97 11.66 -15.43 -5.02
C LYS A 97 11.36 -16.64 -5.89
N GLY A 98 10.75 -16.43 -7.05
CA GLY A 98 10.54 -17.49 -8.02
C GLY A 98 9.57 -17.11 -9.13
N VAL A 99 9.36 -18.10 -9.99
CA VAL A 99 8.57 -17.97 -11.23
C VAL A 99 7.29 -18.78 -11.12
N VAL A 100 6.16 -18.17 -11.48
CA VAL A 100 4.81 -18.73 -11.40
C VAL A 100 4.21 -18.83 -12.80
N PRO A 101 3.92 -20.05 -13.30
CA PRO A 101 3.17 -20.23 -14.55
C PRO A 101 1.76 -19.64 -14.45
N ILE A 102 1.24 -19.05 -15.53
CA ILE A 102 -0.08 -18.40 -15.53
C ILE A 102 -1.22 -19.40 -15.24
N GLU A 103 -1.03 -20.67 -15.54
CA GLU A 103 -1.98 -21.77 -15.27
C GLU A 103 -2.20 -22.00 -13.77
N GLN A 104 -1.29 -21.49 -12.93
CA GLN A 104 -1.42 -21.55 -11.47
C GLN A 104 -2.20 -20.39 -10.89
N ILE A 105 -2.69 -19.45 -11.71
CA ILE A 105 -3.52 -18.34 -11.25
C ILE A 105 -4.98 -18.80 -11.20
N THR A 106 -5.58 -18.73 -10.00
CA THR A 106 -7.01 -18.95 -9.81
C THR A 106 -7.81 -17.73 -10.27
N CYS A 107 -7.42 -16.55 -9.81
CA CYS A 107 -8.05 -15.29 -10.19
C CYS A 107 -7.10 -14.11 -9.97
N ILE A 108 -7.40 -13.00 -10.64
CA ILE A 108 -6.80 -11.69 -10.40
C ILE A 108 -7.90 -10.84 -9.80
N ALA A 109 -7.78 -10.58 -8.50
CA ALA A 109 -8.73 -9.77 -7.76
C ALA A 109 -8.35 -8.29 -7.82
N GLU A 110 -9.35 -7.46 -8.09
CA GLU A 110 -9.18 -6.01 -8.16
C GLU A 110 -10.27 -5.34 -7.33
N GLY A 111 -9.89 -4.27 -6.65
CA GLY A 111 -10.81 -3.46 -5.87
C GLY A 111 -10.02 -2.49 -5.02
N ASP A 112 -10.62 -1.32 -4.80
CA ASP A 112 -10.08 -0.28 -3.95
C ASP A 112 -8.62 0.16 -4.27
N GLY A 113 -8.26 0.16 -5.55
CA GLY A 113 -6.92 0.54 -6.01
C GLY A 113 -5.84 -0.53 -5.77
N VAL A 114 -6.21 -1.70 -5.26
CA VAL A 114 -5.31 -2.83 -5.03
C VAL A 114 -5.59 -3.94 -6.05
N LYS A 115 -4.52 -4.58 -6.52
CA LYS A 115 -4.57 -5.79 -7.34
C LYS A 115 -3.85 -6.93 -6.64
N ILE A 116 -4.52 -8.09 -6.60
CA ILE A 116 -4.03 -9.29 -5.92
C ILE A 116 -4.21 -10.49 -6.83
N ILE A 117 -3.14 -11.23 -7.08
CA ILE A 117 -3.14 -12.48 -7.83
C ILE A 117 -3.24 -13.63 -6.84
N VAL A 118 -4.30 -14.42 -6.93
CA VAL A 118 -4.51 -15.61 -6.09
C VAL A 118 -4.08 -16.86 -6.84
N LEU A 119 -3.18 -17.63 -6.26
CA LEU A 119 -2.71 -18.89 -6.84
C LEU A 119 -3.60 -20.07 -6.45
N SER A 120 -3.62 -21.09 -7.31
CA SER A 120 -4.30 -22.37 -7.06
C SER A 120 -3.48 -23.34 -6.23
N VAL A 121 -2.21 -23.01 -5.96
CA VAL A 121 -1.26 -23.88 -5.26
C VAL A 121 -0.71 -23.20 -3.98
N PRO A 122 -0.42 -23.97 -2.92
CA PRO A 122 -0.01 -23.45 -1.60
C PRO A 122 1.51 -23.19 -1.55
N ARG A 123 2.05 -22.40 -2.49
CA ARG A 123 3.50 -22.18 -2.62
C ARG A 123 4.14 -21.59 -1.36
N GLU A 124 3.50 -20.61 -0.76
CA GLU A 124 4.04 -19.94 0.43
C GLU A 124 3.86 -20.81 1.67
N ALA A 125 2.71 -21.48 1.80
CA ALA A 125 2.48 -22.43 2.88
C ALA A 125 3.53 -23.56 2.87
N ASN A 126 3.80 -24.13 1.69
CA ASN A 126 4.85 -25.14 1.52
C ASN A 126 6.23 -24.63 1.90
N TYR A 127 6.58 -23.39 1.52
CA TYR A 127 7.83 -22.75 1.91
C TYR A 127 7.94 -22.57 3.43
N ARG A 128 6.83 -22.20 4.09
CA ARG A 128 6.76 -22.03 5.57
C ARG A 128 6.56 -23.35 6.32
N GLY A 129 6.38 -24.48 5.65
CA GLY A 129 6.04 -25.78 6.28
C GLY A 129 4.66 -25.81 6.92
N ILE A 130 3.73 -24.96 6.45
CA ILE A 130 2.35 -24.89 6.91
C ILE A 130 1.52 -25.88 6.09
N GLY A 131 0.90 -26.86 6.77
CA GLY A 131 -0.02 -27.80 6.13
C GLY A 131 -1.37 -27.15 5.80
N GLU A 132 -2.06 -27.70 4.80
CA GLU A 132 -3.41 -27.29 4.47
C GLU A 132 -4.34 -27.47 5.68
N ARG A 133 -5.04 -26.40 6.06
CA ARG A 133 -6.05 -26.46 7.12
C ARG A 133 -7.32 -25.72 6.74
N LYS A 134 -8.42 -26.07 7.40
CA LYS A 134 -9.66 -25.30 7.34
C LYS A 134 -9.63 -24.22 8.42
N PRO A 135 -10.26 -23.05 8.18
CA PRO A 135 -10.41 -22.04 9.21
C PRO A 135 -11.19 -22.57 10.42
N GLU A 136 -10.76 -22.17 11.61
CA GLU A 136 -11.43 -22.43 12.88
C GLU A 136 -11.91 -21.11 13.49
N TYR A 137 -12.92 -21.14 14.37
CA TYR A 137 -13.40 -19.91 15.01
C TYR A 137 -12.32 -19.15 15.78
N ALA A 138 -11.28 -19.83 16.26
CA ALA A 138 -10.12 -19.20 16.88
C ALA A 138 -9.39 -18.24 15.91
N ASP A 139 -9.40 -18.51 14.61
CA ASP A 139 -8.75 -17.65 13.61
C ASP A 139 -9.44 -16.27 13.47
N LEU A 140 -10.70 -16.14 13.91
CA LEU A 140 -11.43 -14.87 13.91
C LEU A 140 -10.80 -13.81 14.83
N THR A 141 -10.07 -14.22 15.87
CA THR A 141 -9.44 -13.25 16.79
C THR A 141 -8.35 -12.42 16.11
N GLY A 142 -7.75 -12.94 15.04
CA GLY A 142 -6.68 -12.30 14.28
C GLY A 142 -7.13 -11.76 12.92
N ILE A 143 -8.44 -11.58 12.69
CA ILE A 143 -8.95 -11.21 11.36
C ILE A 143 -8.75 -9.73 11.03
N LYS A 144 -8.73 -8.87 12.06
CA LYS A 144 -8.71 -7.42 11.89
C LYS A 144 -7.47 -6.96 11.12
N GLY A 145 -7.68 -6.12 10.10
CA GLY A 145 -6.60 -5.59 9.26
C GLY A 145 -6.27 -6.44 8.04
N LYS A 146 -6.84 -7.64 7.92
CA LYS A 146 -6.58 -8.52 6.76
C LYS A 146 -7.43 -8.09 5.58
N ILE A 147 -6.82 -8.08 4.40
CA ILE A 147 -7.53 -7.87 3.14
C ILE A 147 -8.43 -9.09 2.87
N VAL A 148 -9.68 -8.85 2.52
CA VAL A 148 -10.67 -9.87 2.19
C VAL A 148 -10.87 -9.89 0.67
N ILE A 149 -10.69 -11.07 0.09
CA ILE A 149 -10.69 -11.29 -1.35
C ILE A 149 -11.76 -12.32 -1.70
N SER A 150 -12.65 -11.97 -2.62
CA SER A 150 -13.55 -12.92 -3.24
C SER A 150 -12.82 -13.70 -4.33
N LEU A 151 -12.96 -15.03 -4.32
CA LEU A 151 -12.42 -15.90 -5.38
C LEU A 151 -13.05 -15.64 -6.76
N SER A 152 -14.13 -14.85 -6.83
CA SER A 152 -14.69 -14.34 -8.09
C SER A 152 -13.88 -13.21 -8.74
N GLY A 153 -12.81 -12.72 -8.10
CA GLY A 153 -11.92 -11.69 -8.65
C GLY A 153 -12.20 -10.27 -8.14
N GLU A 154 -12.76 -10.12 -6.94
CA GLU A 154 -13.01 -8.81 -6.31
C GLU A 154 -12.27 -8.68 -4.98
N VAL A 155 -11.60 -7.55 -4.76
CA VAL A 155 -11.14 -7.16 -3.42
C VAL A 155 -12.33 -6.52 -2.69
N LEU A 156 -12.81 -7.18 -1.63
CA LEU A 156 -13.98 -6.74 -0.88
C LEU A 156 -13.66 -5.61 0.11
N GLY A 157 -12.40 -5.54 0.55
CA GLY A 157 -11.89 -4.51 1.47
C GLY A 157 -11.07 -5.10 2.61
N GLU A 158 -11.08 -4.45 3.76
CA GLU A 158 -10.35 -4.85 4.97
C GLU A 158 -11.31 -5.36 6.05
N ALA A 159 -11.01 -6.52 6.63
CA ALA A 159 -11.78 -7.05 7.75
C ALA A 159 -11.61 -6.15 8.99
N SER A 160 -12.73 -5.66 9.54
CA SER A 160 -12.71 -4.73 10.68
C SER A 160 -13.13 -5.39 11.98
N ASP A 161 -14.21 -6.18 11.97
CA ASP A 161 -14.87 -6.69 13.17
C ASP A 161 -15.46 -8.08 12.93
N VAL A 162 -15.60 -8.86 14.01
CA VAL A 162 -16.42 -10.08 14.01
C VAL A 162 -17.86 -9.67 14.32
N VAL A 163 -18.79 -10.10 13.47
CA VAL A 163 -20.22 -9.78 13.58
C VAL A 163 -21.03 -11.07 13.77
N VAL A 164 -22.26 -10.92 14.26
CA VAL A 164 -23.18 -12.04 14.49
C VAL A 164 -24.55 -11.68 13.94
N SER A 165 -25.16 -12.61 13.21
CA SER A 165 -26.56 -12.56 12.78
C SER A 165 -27.35 -13.71 13.41
N ALA A 166 -28.65 -13.79 13.14
CA ALA A 166 -29.46 -14.94 13.54
C ALA A 166 -29.03 -16.26 12.86
N GLU A 167 -28.30 -16.17 11.75
CA GLU A 167 -27.84 -17.33 10.97
C GLU A 167 -26.45 -17.82 11.42
N GLY A 168 -25.65 -16.98 12.07
CA GLY A 168 -24.33 -17.36 12.55
C GLY A 168 -23.35 -16.20 12.69
N PRO A 169 -22.08 -16.49 13.00
CA PRO A 169 -21.01 -15.50 13.02
C PRO A 169 -20.57 -15.12 11.58
N GLY A 170 -19.94 -13.96 11.46
CA GLY A 170 -19.35 -13.47 10.22
C GLY A 170 -18.28 -12.42 10.50
N ILE A 171 -17.78 -11.83 9.43
CA ILE A 171 -16.81 -10.73 9.49
C ILE A 171 -17.37 -9.51 8.78
N ARG A 172 -17.15 -8.33 9.36
CA ARG A 172 -17.42 -7.06 8.72
C ARG A 172 -16.22 -6.63 7.90
N VAL A 173 -16.44 -6.29 6.64
CA VAL A 173 -15.39 -5.88 5.69
C VAL A 173 -15.66 -4.44 5.28
N LYS A 174 -14.73 -3.53 5.58
CA LYS A 174 -14.80 -2.12 5.17
C LYS A 174 -14.11 -1.94 3.81
N ARG A 175 -14.75 -1.26 2.86
CA ARG A 175 -14.12 -0.92 1.58
C ARG A 175 -12.88 -0.04 1.83
N LEU A 176 -11.74 -0.41 1.24
CA LEU A 176 -10.49 0.37 1.34
C LEU A 176 -10.63 1.71 0.56
N SER A 177 -11.52 1.79 -0.44
CA SER A 177 -11.80 3.02 -1.20
C SER A 177 -12.78 3.96 -0.50
N ALA A 178 -13.23 3.64 0.72
CA ALA A 178 -14.01 4.55 1.55
C ALA A 178 -13.09 5.66 2.06
N LYS A 179 -12.64 6.50 1.13
CA LYS A 179 -11.70 7.59 1.39
C LYS A 179 -12.35 8.56 2.35
N LYS A 180 -11.68 8.81 3.47
CA LYS A 180 -12.01 9.94 4.33
C LYS A 180 -11.97 11.20 3.48
N THR A 181 -12.92 12.09 3.71
CA THR A 181 -12.96 13.36 3.00
C THR A 181 -12.93 14.50 4.00
N ILE A 182 -12.28 15.59 3.64
CA ILE A 182 -12.38 16.85 4.35
C ILE A 182 -13.64 17.56 3.87
N ASN A 183 -14.54 17.91 4.78
CA ASN A 183 -15.71 18.75 4.45
C ASN A 183 -15.27 20.21 4.23
N TRP A 184 -14.78 20.48 3.03
CA TRP A 184 -14.28 21.78 2.60
C TRP A 184 -15.34 22.87 2.68
N LEU A 185 -16.57 22.55 2.29
CA LEU A 185 -17.69 23.48 2.34
C LEU A 185 -17.95 23.94 3.78
N ARG A 186 -17.94 23.01 4.74
CA ARG A 186 -18.14 23.31 6.16
C ARG A 186 -16.97 24.10 6.73
N LEU A 187 -15.73 23.71 6.40
CA LEU A 187 -14.53 24.43 6.81
C LEU A 187 -14.57 25.90 6.37
N LEU A 188 -14.88 26.16 5.10
CA LEU A 188 -14.95 27.53 4.58
C LEU A 188 -16.11 28.31 5.20
N ARG A 189 -17.26 27.69 5.41
CA ARG A 189 -18.40 28.32 6.09
C ARG A 189 -18.05 28.77 7.50
N ASP A 190 -17.30 27.96 8.23
CA ASP A 190 -16.88 28.27 9.60
C ASP A 190 -15.76 29.32 9.59
N LEU A 191 -14.78 29.22 8.68
CA LEU A 191 -13.74 30.24 8.48
C LEU A 191 -14.29 31.61 8.07
N ARG A 192 -15.40 31.69 7.31
CA ARG A 192 -16.04 32.97 6.99
C ARG A 192 -16.47 33.76 8.23
N ARG A 193 -16.73 33.09 9.36
CA ARG A 193 -17.16 33.73 10.61
C ARG A 193 -15.99 34.36 11.37
N GLU A 194 -14.80 33.77 11.28
CA GLU A 194 -13.62 34.19 12.04
C GLU A 194 -12.62 34.98 11.18
N GLN A 195 -12.41 34.57 9.92
CA GLN A 195 -11.41 35.12 9.00
C GLN A 195 -11.95 35.21 7.55
N ARG A 196 -12.89 36.13 7.35
CA ARG A 196 -13.61 36.32 6.06
C ARG A 196 -12.70 36.52 4.84
N ASN A 197 -11.61 37.28 4.98
CA ASN A 197 -10.71 37.57 3.86
C ASN A 197 -9.88 36.35 3.43
N ALA A 198 -9.47 35.51 4.39
CA ALA A 198 -8.77 34.26 4.09
C ALA A 198 -9.71 33.26 3.41
N ALA A 199 -10.94 33.11 3.91
CA ALA A 199 -11.95 32.24 3.30
C ALA A 199 -12.25 32.62 1.83
N LEU A 200 -12.39 33.91 1.50
CA LEU A 200 -12.65 34.36 0.12
C LEU A 200 -11.49 34.05 -0.84
N LYS A 201 -10.24 34.16 -0.37
CA LYS A 201 -9.06 33.81 -1.18
C LYS A 201 -8.97 32.31 -1.40
N LEU A 202 -9.25 31.52 -0.37
CA LEU A 202 -9.32 30.06 -0.48
C LEU A 202 -10.42 29.62 -1.45
N GLU A 203 -11.59 30.26 -1.44
CA GLU A 203 -12.69 29.98 -2.39
C GLU A 203 -12.30 30.29 -3.84
N THR A 204 -11.47 31.31 -4.06
CA THR A 204 -10.99 31.67 -5.39
C THR A 204 -10.02 30.61 -5.93
N LYS A 205 -9.23 30.00 -5.03
CA LYS A 205 -8.29 28.93 -5.37
C LYS A 205 -8.99 27.58 -5.52
N LEU A 206 -9.98 27.30 -4.66
CA LEU A 206 -10.71 26.03 -4.62
C LEU A 206 -12.20 26.27 -4.34
N ASP A 207 -13.00 26.18 -5.41
CA ASP A 207 -14.44 26.46 -5.37
C ASP A 207 -15.19 25.43 -4.48
N PRO A 208 -15.86 25.87 -3.40
CA PRO A 208 -16.57 24.98 -2.46
C PRO A 208 -17.82 24.33 -3.03
N TYR A 209 -18.41 24.86 -4.10
CA TYR A 209 -19.59 24.25 -4.72
C TYR A 209 -19.23 23.18 -5.73
N LYS A 210 -18.02 23.24 -6.30
CA LYS A 210 -17.46 22.20 -7.15
C LYS A 210 -16.78 21.10 -6.34
N ASN A 211 -16.10 21.47 -5.26
CA ASN A 211 -15.38 20.56 -4.38
C ASN A 211 -15.89 20.68 -2.94
N PRO A 212 -17.14 20.29 -2.65
CA PRO A 212 -17.71 20.43 -1.29
C PRO A 212 -17.02 19.50 -0.28
N ARG A 213 -16.46 18.39 -0.75
CA ARG A 213 -15.68 17.42 0.00
C ARG A 213 -14.41 17.11 -0.78
N ILE A 214 -13.28 17.13 -0.09
CA ILE A 214 -11.95 16.90 -0.69
C ILE A 214 -11.40 15.57 -0.16
N PRO A 215 -10.88 14.67 -1.01
CA PRO A 215 -10.22 13.44 -0.54
C PRO A 215 -9.04 13.74 0.39
N VAL A 216 -8.82 12.91 1.41
CA VAL A 216 -7.69 13.09 2.34
C VAL A 216 -6.32 12.99 1.66
N GLU A 217 -6.23 12.35 0.50
CA GLU A 217 -4.99 12.32 -0.28
C GLU A 217 -4.54 13.73 -0.75
N GLU A 218 -5.49 14.66 -0.90
CA GLU A 218 -5.22 16.06 -1.25
C GLU A 218 -5.04 16.94 0.01
N ALA A 219 -5.02 16.34 1.21
CA ALA A 219 -4.94 17.09 2.46
C ALA A 219 -3.65 17.91 2.58
N ASP A 220 -2.52 17.43 2.04
CA ASP A 220 -1.25 18.14 2.05
C ASP A 220 -1.32 19.42 1.20
N GLU A 221 -1.91 19.35 0.01
CA GLU A 221 -2.13 20.51 -0.86
C GLU A 221 -3.06 21.53 -0.19
N VAL A 222 -4.15 21.06 0.42
CA VAL A 222 -5.07 21.91 1.18
C VAL A 222 -4.38 22.52 2.40
N ALA A 223 -3.52 21.77 3.09
CA ALA A 223 -2.74 22.27 4.22
C ALA A 223 -1.79 23.39 3.79
N GLU A 224 -1.15 23.30 2.63
CA GLU A 224 -0.32 24.37 2.07
C GLU A 224 -1.15 25.62 1.74
N LEU A 225 -2.34 25.45 1.16
CA LEU A 225 -3.26 26.55 0.90
C LEU A 225 -3.66 27.28 2.20
N LEU A 226 -3.94 26.55 3.27
CA LEU A 226 -4.25 27.11 4.59
C LEU A 226 -3.05 27.86 5.18
N LYS A 227 -1.84 27.29 5.14
CA LYS A 227 -0.61 27.97 5.59
C LYS A 227 -0.39 29.28 4.86
N GLY A 228 -0.60 29.28 3.53
CA GLY A 228 -0.43 30.46 2.68
C GLY A 228 -1.35 31.63 3.04
N GLU A 229 -2.49 31.35 3.70
CA GLU A 229 -3.43 32.37 4.18
C GLU A 229 -3.32 32.61 5.70
N GLY A 230 -2.34 32.01 6.38
CA GLY A 230 -2.10 32.19 7.81
C GLY A 230 -3.03 31.39 8.73
N ILE A 231 -3.65 30.32 8.21
CA ILE A 231 -4.53 29.42 8.98
C ILE A 231 -3.75 28.19 9.42
N ASP A 232 -3.97 27.75 10.66
CA ASP A 232 -3.36 26.53 11.18
C ASP A 232 -3.89 25.29 10.42
N PRO A 233 -3.01 24.52 9.75
CA PRO A 233 -3.40 23.31 9.02
C PRO A 233 -4.00 22.21 9.88
N ASN A 234 -3.68 22.18 11.18
CA ASN A 234 -4.26 21.20 12.12
C ASN A 234 -5.78 21.37 12.24
N LEU A 235 -6.33 22.50 11.77
CA LEU A 235 -7.77 22.71 11.68
C LEU A 235 -8.47 21.64 10.82
N LEU A 236 -7.79 21.08 9.81
CA LEU A 236 -8.35 20.07 8.91
C LEU A 236 -8.85 18.82 9.65
N GLU A 237 -8.21 18.44 10.76
CA GLU A 237 -8.60 17.26 11.54
C GLU A 237 -10.05 17.33 12.03
N LYS A 238 -10.54 18.53 12.33
CA LYS A 238 -11.92 18.76 12.81
C LYS A 238 -12.98 18.62 11.72
N TYR A 239 -12.56 18.63 10.46
CA TYR A 239 -13.43 18.58 9.29
C TYR A 239 -13.28 17.27 8.50
N LEU A 240 -12.51 16.31 9.03
CA LEU A 240 -12.48 14.94 8.53
C LEU A 240 -13.84 14.28 8.71
N GLU A 241 -14.49 13.96 7.61
CA GLU A 241 -15.68 13.12 7.56
C GLU A 241 -15.29 11.72 7.11
N GLU A 242 -15.75 10.72 7.87
CA GLU A 242 -15.89 9.38 7.33
C GLU A 242 -16.99 9.42 6.26
N PRO A 243 -16.82 8.68 5.15
CA PRO A 243 -17.77 8.77 4.05
C PRO A 243 -19.18 8.33 4.52
N GLU A 244 -20.24 9.01 4.03
CA GLU A 244 -21.65 8.75 4.41
C GLU A 244 -22.21 7.49 3.75
N GLY A 245 -22.51 6.45 4.53
CA GLY A 245 -23.07 5.18 4.06
C GLY A 245 -22.55 3.96 4.86
N HIS A 246 -23.28 2.84 4.82
CA HIS A 246 -22.75 1.57 5.29
C HIS A 246 -21.65 1.10 4.32
N PHE A 247 -20.41 1.61 4.47
CA PHE A 247 -19.22 1.23 3.66
C PHE A 247 -18.67 -0.14 4.01
N TYR A 248 -19.54 -1.01 4.52
CA TYR A 248 -19.16 -2.31 4.99
C TYR A 248 -20.07 -3.38 4.39
N LEU A 249 -19.45 -4.52 4.09
CA LEU A 249 -20.11 -5.76 3.72
C LEU A 249 -19.91 -6.74 4.86
N ASP A 250 -20.99 -7.39 5.30
CA ASP A 250 -20.88 -8.49 6.26
C ASP A 250 -20.75 -9.81 5.47
N VAL A 251 -19.71 -10.59 5.75
CA VAL A 251 -19.42 -11.89 5.13
C VAL A 251 -19.64 -12.98 6.15
N ALA A 252 -20.54 -13.92 5.86
CA ALA A 252 -20.85 -15.04 6.74
C ALA A 252 -19.66 -16.01 6.86
N TRP A 253 -19.50 -16.64 8.03
CA TRP A 253 -18.40 -17.57 8.32
C TRP A 253 -18.31 -18.72 7.30
N GLU A 254 -19.44 -19.22 6.83
CA GLU A 254 -19.55 -20.33 5.89
C GLU A 254 -18.92 -20.02 4.53
N LYS A 255 -18.83 -18.74 4.17
CA LYS A 255 -18.20 -18.26 2.94
C LYS A 255 -16.68 -18.17 3.04
N ILE A 256 -16.11 -18.20 4.24
CA ILE A 256 -14.67 -18.08 4.45
C ILE A 256 -13.99 -19.42 4.18
N LYS A 257 -13.06 -19.44 3.22
CA LYS A 257 -12.32 -20.65 2.84
C LYS A 257 -10.98 -20.77 3.49
N LYS A 258 -10.24 -19.66 3.56
CA LYS A 258 -8.87 -19.62 4.07
C LYS A 258 -8.63 -18.31 4.80
N ILE A 259 -7.88 -18.41 5.89
CA ILE A 259 -7.46 -17.26 6.71
C ILE A 259 -5.94 -17.37 6.90
N GLY A 260 -5.20 -16.65 6.04
CA GLY A 260 -3.75 -16.54 6.09
C GLY A 260 -3.33 -15.10 6.41
N ASP A 261 -2.40 -14.56 5.63
CA ASP A 261 -2.06 -13.13 5.62
C ASP A 261 -3.24 -12.31 5.03
N VAL A 262 -4.03 -12.92 4.14
CA VAL A 262 -5.31 -12.41 3.63
C VAL A 262 -6.43 -13.43 3.87
N VAL A 263 -7.68 -12.99 3.70
CA VAL A 263 -8.88 -13.82 3.85
C VAL A 263 -9.43 -14.13 2.46
N LEU A 264 -9.58 -15.42 2.14
CA LEU A 264 -10.17 -15.87 0.89
C LEU A 264 -11.62 -16.32 1.14
N VAL A 265 -12.55 -15.79 0.36
CA VAL A 265 -13.99 -16.08 0.49
C VAL A 265 -14.58 -16.57 -0.83
N GLU A 266 -15.57 -17.46 -0.75
CA GLU A 266 -16.46 -17.78 -1.86
C GLU A 266 -17.64 -16.81 -1.89
N GLN A 267 -18.10 -16.44 -3.09
CA GLN A 267 -19.28 -15.59 -3.28
C GLN A 267 -20.57 -16.39 -3.21
#